data_AF-A0A7R7CR50-F1
#
_entry.id   AF-A0A7R7CR50-F1
#
_cell.length_a   1.000
_cell.length_b   1.000
_cell.length_c   1.000
_cell.angle_alpha   90.00
_cell.angle_beta   90.00
_cell.angle_gamma   90.00
#
_symmetry.space_group_name_H-M   'P 1'
#
loop_
_entity.id
_entity.type
_entity.pdbx_description
1 polymer ?
#
loop_
_entity_poly.entity_id
_entity_poly.type
_entity_poly.pdbx_seq_one_letter_code
_entity_poly.pdbx_strand_id
1 'polypeptide(L)'
;MFELPVPPQDLLRILCGIWFVPHVVGKIRNFTKATATFEAAGLKPGRVFIVLTIALEVMAVVGMVFNIYPKVATGCAVIVLLGAAYAVVRINGSKWRWQLMGPEFPVFWALACVVSAL
;
A
#
# COMPACT_ATOMS: atom_id res chain seq x y z
N MET A 1 -16.57 18.72 24.70
CA MET A 1 -15.66 18.54 23.55
C MET A 1 -15.23 17.07 23.58
N PHE A 2 -15.48 16.30 22.53
CA PHE A 2 -15.11 14.88 22.51
C PHE A 2 -13.62 14.80 22.18
N GLU A 3 -12.78 14.43 23.15
CA GLU A 3 -11.36 14.20 22.90
C GLU A 3 -11.15 12.77 22.40
N LEU A 4 -10.46 12.63 21.27
CA LEU A 4 -10.05 11.32 20.79
C LEU A 4 -8.93 10.79 21.69
N PRO A 5 -8.93 9.50 22.03
CA PRO A 5 -7.91 8.90 22.90
C PRO A 5 -6.51 8.83 22.28
N VAL A 6 -6.37 9.24 21.00
CA VAL A 6 -5.12 9.26 20.24
C VAL A 6 -5.06 10.51 19.35
N PRO A 7 -3.88 11.10 19.14
CA PRO A 7 -3.71 12.21 18.22
C PRO A 7 -4.24 11.86 16.82
N PRO A 8 -4.88 12.80 16.09
CA PRO A 8 -5.44 12.53 14.77
C PRO A 8 -4.42 11.98 13.76
N GLN A 9 -3.17 12.44 13.84
CA GLN A 9 -2.08 11.98 12.97
C GLN A 9 -1.68 10.52 13.28
N ASP A 10 -1.61 10.15 14.56
CA ASP A 10 -1.41 8.76 14.98
C ASP A 10 -2.57 7.87 14.57
N LEU A 11 -3.81 8.35 14.71
CA LEU A 11 -4.98 7.63 14.23
C LEU A 11 -4.91 7.38 12.72
N LEU A 12 -4.53 8.40 11.93
CA LEU A 12 -4.33 8.26 10.49
C LEU A 12 -3.25 7.22 10.16
N ARG A 13 -2.11 7.26 10.86
CA ARG A 13 -1.01 6.29 10.70
C ARG A 13 -1.48 4.87 10.99
N ILE A 14 -2.18 4.66 12.10
CA ILE A 14 -2.72 3.35 12.50
C ILE A 14 -3.70 2.85 11.43
N LEU A 15 -4.65 3.69 10.99
CA LEU A 15 -5.64 3.31 9.97
C LEU A 15 -4.98 2.97 8.63
N CYS A 16 -4.00 3.76 8.18
CA CYS A 16 -3.22 3.46 6.98
C CYS A 16 -2.52 2.09 7.12
N GLY A 17 -1.92 1.81 8.27
CA GLY A 17 -1.28 0.50 8.55
C GLY A 17 -2.26 -0.67 8.52
N ILE A 18 -3.41 -0.56 9.21
CA ILE A 18 -4.42 -1.63 9.28
C ILE A 18 -4.95 -1.96 7.87
N TRP A 19 -5.12 -0.96 7.01
CA TRP A 19 -5.59 -1.16 5.64
C TRP A 19 -4.63 -1.90 4.72
N PHE A 20 -3.39 -2.16 5.10
CA PHE A 20 -2.55 -3.11 4.37
C PHE A 20 -2.84 -4.59 4.71
N VAL A 21 -3.53 -4.89 5.81
CA VAL A 21 -3.83 -6.29 6.21
C VAL A 21 -4.60 -7.05 5.13
N PRO A 22 -5.69 -6.52 4.54
CA PRO A 22 -6.38 -7.20 3.44
C PRO A 22 -5.49 -7.40 2.21
N HIS A 23 -4.54 -6.50 1.95
CA HIS A 23 -3.62 -6.60 0.82
C HIS A 23 -2.59 -7.72 1.02
N VAL A 24 -2.02 -7.84 2.22
CA VAL A 24 -1.12 -8.94 2.58
C VAL A 24 -1.85 -10.27 2.47
N VAL A 25 -3.01 -10.39 3.14
CA VAL A 25 -3.82 -11.62 3.14
C VAL A 25 -4.24 -11.99 1.72
N GLY A 26 -4.69 -11.01 0.94
CA GLY A 26 -5.09 -11.19 -0.45
C GLY A 26 -3.95 -11.72 -1.33
N LYS A 27 -2.74 -11.17 -1.21
CA LYS A 27 -1.56 -11.63 -1.97
C LYS A 27 -1.11 -13.02 -1.55
N ILE A 28 -1.07 -13.33 -0.25
CA ILE A 28 -0.66 -14.66 0.22
C ILE A 28 -1.65 -15.72 -0.26
N ARG A 29 -2.96 -15.48 -0.09
CA ARG A 29 -4.00 -16.44 -0.52
C ARG A 29 -4.08 -16.62 -2.03
N ASN A 30 -3.70 -15.61 -2.81
CA ASN A 30 -3.79 -15.61 -4.27
C ASN A 30 -2.42 -15.46 -4.93
N PHE A 31 -1.38 -16.05 -4.34
CA PHE A 31 0.03 -15.78 -4.68
C PHE A 31 0.32 -15.92 -6.18
N THR A 32 -0.13 -16.99 -6.82
CA THR A 32 0.07 -17.21 -8.26
C THR A 32 -0.62 -16.13 -9.11
N LYS A 33 -1.87 -15.79 -8.80
CA LYS A 33 -2.63 -14.77 -9.53
C LYS A 33 -2.03 -13.38 -9.34
N ALA A 34 -1.65 -13.04 -8.10
CA ALA A 34 -0.98 -11.78 -7.80
C ALA A 34 0.39 -11.68 -8.49
N THR A 35 1.13 -12.79 -8.58
CA THR A 35 2.41 -12.86 -9.31
C THR A 35 2.22 -12.47 -10.78
N ALA A 36 1.18 -12.99 -11.42
CA ALA A 36 0.86 -12.65 -12.81
C ALA A 36 0.56 -11.16 -13.01
N THR A 37 -0.02 -10.47 -12.01
CA THR A 37 -0.23 -9.01 -12.04
C THR A 37 1.08 -8.24 -12.10
N PHE A 38 2.10 -8.64 -11.34
CA PHE A 38 3.43 -8.02 -11.41
C PHE A 38 4.04 -8.19 -12.80
N GLU A 39 3.94 -9.38 -13.38
CA GLU A 39 4.49 -9.64 -14.71
C GLU A 39 3.74 -8.88 -15.81
N ALA A 40 2.41 -8.74 -15.68
CA ALA A 40 1.59 -7.93 -16.57
C ALA A 40 1.96 -6.43 -16.50
N ALA A 41 2.39 -5.95 -15.32
CA ALA A 41 2.94 -4.62 -15.15
C ALA A 41 4.38 -4.47 -15.69
N GLY A 42 5.00 -5.54 -16.20
CA GLY A 42 6.37 -5.55 -16.72
C GLY A 42 7.44 -5.83 -15.66
N LEU A 43 7.06 -6.14 -14.42
CA LEU A 43 7.97 -6.43 -13.32
C LEU A 43 8.32 -7.92 -13.31
N LYS A 44 9.40 -8.28 -14.02
CA LYS A 44 9.85 -9.67 -14.20
C LYS A 44 11.19 -9.93 -13.50
N PRO A 45 11.39 -11.09 -12.84
CA PRO A 45 10.40 -12.15 -12.60
C PRO A 45 9.37 -11.74 -11.53
N GLY A 46 8.08 -11.97 -11.77
CA GLY A 46 7.01 -11.46 -10.88
C GLY A 46 7.10 -11.98 -9.45
N ARG A 47 7.65 -13.19 -9.28
CA ARG A 47 7.82 -13.84 -7.98
C ARG A 47 8.70 -13.03 -7.03
N VAL A 48 9.72 -12.32 -7.54
CA VAL A 48 10.58 -11.47 -6.71
C VAL A 48 9.80 -10.27 -6.20
N PHE A 49 9.03 -9.64 -7.08
CA PHE A 49 8.26 -8.44 -6.76
C PHE A 49 7.09 -8.73 -5.82
N ILE A 50 6.38 -9.85 -5.96
CA ILE A 50 5.32 -10.20 -5.01
C ILE A 50 5.87 -10.47 -3.60
N VAL A 51 7.00 -11.18 -3.48
CA VAL A 51 7.64 -11.45 -2.17
C VAL A 51 8.11 -10.15 -1.54
N LEU A 52 8.80 -9.30 -2.31
CA LEU A 52 9.20 -7.97 -1.85
C LEU A 52 7.99 -7.14 -1.41
N THR A 53 6.93 -7.11 -2.21
CA THR A 53 5.72 -6.35 -1.88
C THR A 53 5.10 -6.86 -0.58
N ILE A 54 4.93 -8.18 -0.42
CA ILE A 54 4.40 -8.75 0.83
C ILE A 54 5.27 -8.36 2.03
N ALA A 55 6.60 -8.42 1.89
CA ALA A 55 7.52 -8.03 2.96
C ALA A 55 7.36 -6.54 3.34
N LEU A 56 7.31 -5.64 2.35
CA LEU A 56 7.08 -4.22 2.56
C LEU A 56 5.72 -3.94 3.22
N GLU A 57 4.67 -4.63 2.79
CA GLU A 57 3.33 -4.49 3.38
C GLU A 57 3.27 -4.99 4.81
N VAL A 58 3.94 -6.10 5.14
CA VAL A 58 4.05 -6.58 6.53
C VAL A 58 4.80 -5.57 7.40
N MET A 59 5.91 -5.01 6.90
CA MET A 59 6.63 -3.94 7.61
C MET A 59 5.76 -2.69 7.80
N ALA A 60 4.97 -2.32 6.80
CA ALA A 60 4.01 -1.21 6.91
C ALA A 60 2.95 -1.50 7.98
N VAL A 61 2.29 -2.67 7.95
CA VAL A 61 1.28 -3.07 8.96
C VAL A 61 1.89 -3.02 10.35
N VAL A 62 2.99 -3.74 10.59
CA VAL A 62 3.56 -3.87 11.93
C VAL A 62 4.10 -2.53 12.42
N GLY A 63 4.89 -1.84 11.61
CA GLY A 63 5.53 -0.60 12.02
C GLY A 63 4.56 0.57 12.20
N MET A 64 3.57 0.72 11.30
CA MET A 64 2.59 1.80 11.39
C MET A 64 1.55 1.55 12.49
N VAL A 65 1.14 0.31 12.74
CA VAL A 65 0.14 0.03 13.79
C VAL A 65 0.75 0.06 15.18
N PHE A 66 1.92 -0.55 15.38
CA PHE A 66 2.55 -0.68 16.70
C PHE A 66 3.58 0.42 17.01
N ASN A 67 3.73 1.42 16.13
CA ASN A 67 4.70 2.51 16.30
C ASN A 67 6.17 2.05 16.32
N ILE A 68 6.50 1.04 15.52
CA ILE A 68 7.86 0.51 15.39
C ILE A 68 8.48 1.13 14.14
N TYR A 69 9.43 2.05 14.32
CA TYR A 69 10.05 2.84 13.23
C TYR A 69 9.01 3.43 12.25
N PRO A 70 8.03 4.23 12.73
CA PRO A 70 6.86 4.64 11.96
C PRO A 70 7.19 5.32 10.62
N LYS A 71 8.22 6.18 10.58
CA LYS A 71 8.64 6.85 9.33
C LYS A 71 9.14 5.87 8.27
N VAL A 72 9.91 4.85 8.67
CA VAL A 72 10.41 3.81 7.77
C VAL A 72 9.27 2.91 7.29
N ALA A 73 8.37 2.53 8.21
CA ALA A 73 7.18 1.74 7.89
C ALA A 73 6.25 2.46 6.91
N THR A 74 6.01 3.76 7.12
CA THR A 74 5.29 4.61 6.17
C THR A 74 5.99 4.68 4.81
N GLY A 75 7.32 4.77 4.78
CA GLY A 75 8.09 4.70 3.54
C GLY A 75 7.82 3.40 2.75
N CYS A 76 7.73 2.26 3.45
CA CYS A 76 7.36 0.98 2.84
C CYS A 76 5.95 1.01 2.24
N ALA A 77 4.98 1.56 2.98
CA ALA A 77 3.60 1.73 2.51
C ALA A 77 3.52 2.58 1.23
N VAL A 78 4.21 3.73 1.22
CA VAL A 78 4.24 4.65 0.08
C VAL A 78 4.83 3.97 -1.16
N ILE A 79 5.95 3.25 -1.02
CA ILE A 79 6.57 2.51 -2.13
C ILE A 79 5.59 1.51 -2.73
N VAL A 80 4.90 0.73 -1.89
CA VAL A 80 3.92 -0.27 -2.36
C VAL A 80 2.75 0.41 -3.09
N LEU A 81 2.21 1.49 -2.55
CA LEU A 81 1.06 2.19 -3.14
C LEU A 81 1.41 2.87 -4.47
N LEU A 82 2.60 3.47 -4.58
CA LEU A 82 3.11 4.01 -5.84
C LEU A 82 3.39 2.91 -6.86
N GLY A 83 3.91 1.76 -6.42
CA GLY A 83 4.04 0.57 -7.26
C GLY A 83 2.70 0.05 -7.78
N ALA A 84 1.66 0.07 -6.94
CA ALA A 84 0.29 -0.27 -7.35
C ALA A 84 -0.28 0.75 -8.34
N ALA A 85 -0.08 2.06 -8.10
CA ALA A 85 -0.46 3.11 -9.04
C ALA A 85 0.20 2.91 -10.42
N TYR A 86 1.50 2.62 -10.43
CA TYR A 86 2.25 2.26 -11.63
C TYR A 86 1.63 1.07 -12.34
N ALA A 87 1.41 -0.04 -11.64
CA ALA A 87 0.84 -1.26 -12.23
C ALA A 87 -0.54 -1.01 -12.84
N VAL A 88 -1.39 -0.23 -12.17
CA VAL A 88 -2.72 0.16 -12.68
C VAL A 88 -2.59 0.92 -14.00
N VAL A 89 -1.73 1.93 -14.08
CA VAL A 89 -1.54 2.72 -15.30
C VAL A 89 -0.96 1.87 -16.43
N ARG A 90 -0.02 0.97 -16.10
CA ARG A 90 0.62 0.12 -17.11
C ARG A 90 -0.31 -0.93 -17.69
N ILE A 91 -1.20 -1.49 -16.89
CA ILE A 91 -2.11 -2.56 -17.31
C ILE A 91 -3.38 -1.98 -17.96
N ASN A 92 -3.94 -0.89 -17.40
CA ASN A 92 -5.26 -0.37 -17.78
C ASN A 92 -5.23 0.94 -18.59
N GLY A 93 -4.05 1.55 -18.76
CA GLY A 93 -3.87 2.85 -19.42
C GLY A 93 -3.96 4.03 -18.45
N SER A 94 -3.80 5.24 -18.98
CA SER A 94 -3.60 6.48 -18.19
C SER A 94 -4.89 7.16 -17.71
N LYS A 95 -5.99 6.42 -17.51
CA LYS A 95 -7.22 6.98 -16.96
C LYS A 95 -7.00 7.30 -15.49
N TRP A 96 -7.47 8.45 -15.02
CA TRP A 96 -7.26 8.88 -13.63
C TRP A 96 -8.19 8.16 -12.65
N ARG A 97 -9.50 8.27 -12.90
CA ARG A 97 -10.53 7.91 -11.94
C ARG A 97 -10.62 6.40 -11.71
N TRP A 98 -10.78 5.98 -10.45
CA TRP A 98 -10.81 4.56 -10.09
C TRP A 98 -11.91 3.76 -10.79
N GLN A 99 -13.12 4.32 -10.98
CA GLN A 99 -14.20 3.59 -11.64
C GLN A 99 -13.92 3.28 -13.13
N LEU A 100 -12.87 3.89 -13.70
CA LEU A 100 -12.34 3.56 -15.02
C LEU A 100 -11.02 2.78 -14.95
N MET A 101 -10.77 2.09 -13.84
CA MET A 101 -9.53 1.35 -13.55
C MET A 101 -8.29 2.26 -13.49
N GLY A 102 -8.44 3.48 -12.97
CA GLY A 102 -7.35 4.45 -12.79
C GLY A 102 -6.67 4.41 -11.41
N PRO A 103 -5.49 5.05 -11.25
CA PRO A 103 -4.65 4.95 -10.05
C PRO A 103 -5.06 5.89 -8.91
N GLU A 104 -6.19 6.59 -9.01
CA GLU A 104 -6.68 7.58 -8.05
C GLU A 104 -6.58 7.13 -6.58
N PHE A 105 -7.13 5.96 -6.23
CA PHE A 105 -7.09 5.49 -4.84
C PHE A 105 -5.68 5.14 -4.34
N PRO A 106 -4.86 4.35 -5.06
CA PRO A 106 -3.46 4.13 -4.66
C PRO A 106 -2.69 5.43 -4.42
N VAL A 107 -2.88 6.44 -5.27
CA VAL A 107 -2.23 7.76 -5.12
C VAL A 107 -2.76 8.50 -3.88
N PHE A 108 -4.09 8.53 -3.69
CA PHE A 108 -4.69 9.12 -2.50
C PHE A 108 -4.16 8.50 -1.20
N TRP A 109 -4.13 7.16 -1.13
CA TRP A 109 -3.63 6.45 0.04
C TRP A 109 -2.13 6.67 0.26
N ALA A 110 -1.33 6.81 -0.80
CA ALA A 110 0.08 7.14 -0.67
C ALA A 110 0.27 8.52 -0.02
N LEU A 111 -0.54 9.52 -0.43
CA LEU A 111 -0.53 10.85 0.17
C LEU A 111 -0.99 10.83 1.64
N ALA A 112 -2.03 10.06 1.96
CA ALA A 112 -2.48 9.86 3.34
C ALA A 112 -1.38 9.26 4.22
N CYS A 113 -0.64 8.27 3.69
CA CYS A 113 0.54 7.71 4.36
C CYS A 113 1.61 8.78 4.62
N VAL A 114 1.94 9.60 3.61
CA VAL A 114 2.91 10.71 3.78
C VAL A 114 2.47 11.66 4.89
N VAL A 115 1.22 12.12 4.86
CA VAL A 115 0.67 13.03 5.89
C VAL A 115 0.73 12.41 7.28
N SER A 116 0.51 11.10 7.40
CA SER A 116 0.59 10.40 8.69
C SER A 116 1.99 10.37 9.34
N ALA A 117 3.04 10.72 8.59
CA ALA A 117 4.43 10.70 9.05
C ALA A 117 5.08 12.10 9.13
N LEU A 118 4.33 13.17 8.85
CA LEU A 118 4.74 14.57 9.00
C LEU A 118 4.56 15.05 10.44
#